data_AF-A0A6M3IPB0-F1
#
_entry.id   AF-A0A6M3IPB0-F1
#
_cell.length_a   1.000
_cell.length_b   1.000
_cell.length_c   1.000
_cell.angle_alpha   90.00
_cell.angle_beta   90.00
_cell.angle_gamma   90.00
#
_symmetry.space_group_name_H-M   'P 1'
#
loop_
_entity.id
_entity.type
_entity.pdbx_description
1 polymer ?
#
loop_
_entity_poly.entity_id
_entity_poly.type
_entity_poly.pdbx_seq_one_letter_code
_entity_poly.pdbx_strand_id
1 'polypeptide(L)' 'MITITQDEVYTFNILNGQAQNLQNELQKAGAAQKSFIELLENKYNATFDPKTGTFTEKSKKAE' A
#
# COMPACT_ATOMS: atom_id res chain seq x y z
N MET A 1 -8.38 -35.57 -19.15
CA MET A 1 -8.42 -34.13 -18.86
C MET A 1 -9.53 -33.93 -17.85
N ILE A 2 -9.25 -33.39 -16.67
CA ILE A 2 -10.30 -33.11 -15.69
C ILE A 2 -10.83 -31.71 -16.01
N THR A 3 -12.13 -31.61 -16.27
CA THR A 3 -12.82 -30.35 -16.54
C THR A 3 -13.42 -29.84 -15.25
N ILE A 4 -13.13 -28.60 -14.89
CA ILE A 4 -13.76 -27.93 -13.75
C ILE A 4 -15.26 -27.74 -13.99
N THR A 5 -16.03 -27.86 -12.93
CA THR A 5 -17.49 -27.68 -12.93
C THR A 5 -17.86 -26.19 -13.06
N GLN A 6 -19.10 -25.91 -13.47
CA GLN A 6 -19.60 -24.54 -13.55
C GLN A 6 -19.61 -23.84 -12.19
N ASP A 7 -19.88 -24.57 -11.11
CA ASP A 7 -19.87 -24.04 -9.74
C ASP A 7 -18.45 -23.65 -9.30
N GLU A 8 -17.43 -24.43 -9.69
CA GLU A 8 -16.03 -24.09 -9.44
C GLU A 8 -15.60 -22.84 -10.22
N VAL A 9 -16.04 -22.68 -11.48
CA VAL A 9 -15.80 -21.47 -12.27
C VAL A 9 -16.46 -20.25 -11.63
N TYR A 10 -17.71 -20.38 -11.19
CA TYR A 10 -18.44 -19.31 -10.53
C TYR A 10 -17.76 -18.89 -9.23
N THR A 11 -17.37 -19.86 -8.40
CA THR A 11 -16.65 -19.62 -7.14
C THR A 11 -15.31 -18.94 -7.39
N PHE A 12 -14.56 -19.40 -8.39
CA PHE A 12 -13.29 -18.78 -8.78
C PHE A 12 -13.46 -17.30 -9.16
N ASN A 13 -14.48 -16.97 -9.95
CA ASN A 13 -14.74 -15.59 -10.36
C ASN A 13 -15.10 -14.69 -9.17
N ILE A 14 -15.89 -15.18 -8.21
CA ILE A 14 -16.20 -14.45 -6.98
C ILE A 14 -14.92 -14.16 -6.19
N LEU A 15 -14.11 -15.19 -5.95
CA LEU A 15 -12.86 -15.04 -5.18
C LEU A 15 -11.90 -14.08 -5.85
N ASN A 16 -11.81 -14.11 -7.18
CA ASN A 16 -10.98 -13.18 -7.94
C ASN A 16 -11.50 -11.74 -7.82
N GLY A 17 -12.81 -11.52 -7.90
CA GLY A 17 -13.40 -10.19 -7.66
C GLY A 17 -13.12 -9.66 -6.25
N GLN A 18 -13.19 -10.51 -5.23
CA GLN A 18 -12.83 -10.15 -3.86
C GLN A 18 -11.34 -9.80 -3.73
N ALA A 19 -10.46 -10.57 -4.36
CA ALA A 19 -9.02 -10.30 -4.37
C ALA A 19 -8.69 -8.94 -5.02
N GLN A 20 -9.34 -8.61 -6.14
CA GLN A 20 -9.19 -7.32 -6.80
C GLN A 20 -9.67 -6.16 -5.93
N ASN A 21 -10.82 -6.32 -5.25
CA ASN A 21 -11.32 -5.32 -4.31
C ASN A 21 -10.34 -5.09 -3.15
N LEU A 22 -9.81 -6.15 -2.55
CA LEU A 22 -8.81 -6.04 -1.50
C LEU A 22 -7.53 -5.35 -2.00
N GLN A 23 -7.08 -5.66 -3.21
CA GLN A 23 -5.92 -5.00 -3.81
C GLN A 23 -6.15 -3.49 -3.97
N ASN A 24 -7.34 -3.07 -4.41
CA ASN A 24 -7.70 -1.66 -4.53
C ASN A 24 -7.70 -0.95 -3.17
N GLU A 25 -8.24 -1.58 -2.13
CA GLU A 25 -8.23 -1.00 -0.77
C GLU A 25 -6.82 -0.89 -0.20
N LEU A 26 -5.95 -1.88 -0.45
CA LEU A 26 -4.53 -1.81 -0.06
C LEU A 26 -3.81 -0.67 -0.78
N GLN A 27 -4.09 -0.44 -2.07
CA GLN A 27 -3.52 0.69 -2.81
C GLN A 27 -3.97 2.03 -2.21
N LYS A 28 -5.26 2.17 -1.86
CA LYS A 28 -5.77 3.38 -1.19
C LYS A 28 -5.11 3.60 0.16
N ALA A 29 -4.97 2.56 0.98
CA ALA A 29 -4.30 2.64 2.28
C ALA A 29 -2.84 3.05 2.13
N GLY A 30 -2.11 2.47 1.16
CA GLY A 30 -0.73 2.84 0.85
C GLY A 30 -0.59 4.29 0.38
N ALA A 31 -1.51 4.77 -0.45
CA ALA A 31 -1.54 6.18 -0.88
C ALA A 31 -1.80 7.13 0.30
N ALA A 32 -2.75 6.80 1.19
CA ALA A 32 -3.03 7.59 2.39
C ALA A 32 -1.83 7.64 3.34
N GLN A 33 -1.15 6.51 3.55
CA GLN A 33 0.08 6.44 4.34
C GLN A 33 1.17 7.34 3.74
N LYS A 34 1.36 7.29 2.42
CA LYS A 34 2.34 8.13 1.72
C LYS A 34 2.02 9.62 1.90
N SER A 35 0.79 10.03 1.67
CA SER A 35 0.37 11.44 1.85
C SER A 35 0.54 11.90 3.29
N PHE A 36 0.27 11.04 4.27
CA PHE A 36 0.50 11.35 5.68
C PHE A 36 2.00 11.56 5.97
N ILE A 37 2.87 10.70 5.46
CA ILE A 37 4.33 10.85 5.59
C ILE A 37 4.79 12.17 4.97
N GLU A 38 4.36 12.49 3.74
CA GLU A 38 4.72 13.74 3.06
C GLU A 38 4.29 14.98 3.87
N LEU A 39 3.11 14.95 4.50
CA LEU A 39 2.66 16.01 5.39
C LEU A 39 3.59 16.17 6.61
N LEU A 40 4.02 15.07 7.23
CA LEU A 40 4.94 15.11 8.35
C LEU A 40 6.34 15.57 7.93
N GLU A 41 6.84 15.13 6.79
CA GLU A 41 8.10 15.60 6.20
C GLU A 41 8.09 17.11 5.98
N ASN A 42 6.99 17.65 5.47
CA ASN A 42 6.81 19.09 5.29
C ASN A 42 6.70 19.83 6.63
N LYS A 43 5.91 19.30 7.58
CA LYS A 43 5.71 19.90 8.90
C LYS A 43 7.01 20.03 9.69
N TYR A 44 7.84 18.99 9.66
CA TYR A 44 9.08 18.92 10.44
C TYR A 44 10.33 19.31 9.63
N ASN A 45 10.17 19.70 8.36
CA ASN A 45 11.28 19.89 7.44
C ASN A 45 12.29 18.72 7.49
N ALA A 46 11.75 17.49 7.45
CA ALA A 46 12.47 16.25 7.64
C ALA A 46 12.24 15.30 6.46
N THR A 47 12.99 14.19 6.41
CA THR A 47 12.73 13.05 5.52
C THR A 47 12.48 11.81 6.36
N PHE A 48 11.47 11.03 6.00
CA PHE A 48 11.18 9.75 6.61
C PHE A 48 12.16 8.68 6.10
N ASP A 49 12.77 7.94 7.02
CA ASP A 49 13.53 6.73 6.70
C ASP A 49 12.65 5.49 6.92
N PRO A 50 12.25 4.79 5.84
CA PRO A 50 11.38 3.62 5.95
C PRO A 50 12.06 2.40 6.61
N LYS A 51 13.39 2.36 6.72
CA LYS A 51 14.10 1.24 7.36
C LYS A 51 14.04 1.33 8.88
N THR A 52 14.13 2.55 9.42
CA THR A 52 14.16 2.80 10.87
C THR A 52 12.83 3.32 11.40
N GLY A 53 11.93 3.78 10.52
CA GLY A 53 10.63 4.35 10.90
C GLY A 53 10.75 5.74 11.54
N THR A 54 11.86 6.44 11.32
CA THR A 54 12.16 7.73 11.96
C THR A 54 12.24 8.87 10.95
N PHE A 55 12.07 10.11 11.42
CA PHE A 55 12.23 11.32 10.62
C PHE A 55 13.59 11.96 10.92
N THR A 56 14.35 12.25 9.88
CA THR A 56 15.64 12.95 9.97
C THR A 56 15.49 14.34 9.38
N GLU A 57 15.75 15.38 10.19
CA GLU A 57 15.72 16.78 9.73
C GLU A 57 16.61 16.98 8.50
N LYS A 58 16.09 17.70 7.49
CA LYS A 58 16.83 17.94 6.24
C LYS A 58 18.10 18.78 6.48
N SER A 59 18.09 19.66 7.47
CA SER A 59 19.27 20.44 7.88
C SER A 59 20.41 19.58 8.42
N LYS A 60 20.13 18.37 8.91
CA LYS A 60 21.12 17.40 9.39
C LYS A 60 21.57 16.41 8.31
N LYS A 61 21.07 16.55 7.07
CA LYS A 61 21.52 15.79 5.88
C LYS A 61 22.59 16.54 5.07
N ALA A 62 23.15 17.62 5.59
CA ALA A 62 24.30 18.29 4.97
C ALA A 62 25.60 17.55 5.34
N GLU A 63 25.85 16.43 4.65
CA GLU A 63 27.17 15.88 4.27
C GLU A 63 26.99 14.63 3.38
#